data_AF-A0A0S4LE81-F1
#
_entry.id   AF-A0A0S4LE81-F1
#
_cell.length_a   1.000
_cell.length_b   1.000
_cell.length_c   1.000
_cell.angle_alpha   90.00
_cell.angle_beta   90.00
_cell.angle_gamma   90.00
#
_symmetry.space_group_name_H-M   'P 1'
#
loop_
_entity.id
_entity.type
_entity.pdbx_description
1 polymer ?
#
loop_
_entity_poly.entity_id
_entity_poly.type
_entity_poly.pdbx_seq_one_letter_code
_entity_poly.pdbx_strand_id
1 'polypeptide(L)'
;MKPEKLYLISPREPSGATWLINCFLELGIKTYRETMGVMWERFKSEGYTLNPAEVRLKKWLPILSSRHTFNFRKDIEIEWAHQWPTARHQAHRIIYFVRDPRDALLSRYRRELPEMDFGEFLDFPDPYTLRNKIDTWCLFNEVWLQQSNVRRFRFEDYKRDADRTIRDVLHFVGIQAEDREIVDALENSTFEKAATAEKKYREQHPEDTELINRASQVGTWQSSDETANITRIAEGAGRLLAYFGYEQQMEVAKKNYMPHASVLGFYKHLPVAPNFWRAESDGADISANRTQALQFVLSLDEDMLKRSGLSGYETFVLLKGLEELMLGIKEGDGIRKIQGLVRRHTVKPWWRIVRAMEKHDIQLPSSVRGSLRRCRNLLKRRGYQVPSATSEY
;
A
#
# COMPACT_ATOMS: atom_id res chain seq x y z
N MET A 1 10.37 -25.32 22.22
CA MET A 1 10.17 -23.87 22.43
C MET A 1 9.39 -23.32 21.26
N LYS A 2 8.52 -22.32 21.47
CA LYS A 2 7.82 -21.63 20.38
C LYS A 2 8.82 -20.65 19.73
N PRO A 3 8.91 -20.58 18.39
CA PRO A 3 9.81 -19.62 17.74
C PRO A 3 9.42 -18.19 18.13
N GLU A 4 10.42 -17.33 18.29
CA GLU A 4 10.18 -15.90 18.39
C GLU A 4 9.63 -15.39 17.05
N LYS A 5 8.56 -14.61 17.13
CA LYS A 5 7.92 -14.04 15.96
C LYS A 5 8.35 -12.58 15.77
N LEU A 6 8.86 -12.26 14.60
CA LEU A 6 9.21 -10.89 14.19
C LEU A 6 8.42 -10.50 12.95
N TYR A 7 8.43 -9.20 12.65
CA TYR A 7 7.75 -8.66 11.48
C TYR A 7 8.73 -7.96 10.54
N LEU A 8 8.65 -8.25 9.24
CA LEU A 8 9.27 -7.48 8.18
C LEU A 8 8.20 -6.66 7.47
N ILE A 9 8.23 -5.35 7.68
CA ILE A 9 7.23 -4.43 7.18
C ILE A 9 7.84 -3.54 6.13
N SER A 10 7.09 -3.31 5.06
CA SER A 10 7.44 -2.27 4.09
C SER A 10 6.19 -1.67 3.45
N PRO A 11 6.25 -0.44 2.91
CA PRO A 11 5.15 0.13 2.12
C PRO A 11 4.70 -0.78 0.97
N ARG A 12 3.48 -0.57 0.46
CA ARG A 12 2.98 -1.26 -0.75
C ARG A 12 3.82 -0.89 -1.97
N GLU A 13 4.33 0.33 -2.00
CA GLU A 13 5.27 0.81 -3.01
C GLU A 13 6.56 -0.02 -2.97
N PRO A 14 7.09 -0.45 -4.13
CA PRO A 14 8.27 -1.32 -4.20
C PRO A 14 9.47 -0.81 -3.39
N SER A 15 9.73 -1.47 -2.27
CA SER A 15 10.78 -1.14 -1.30
C SER A 15 12.04 -2.01 -1.41
N GLY A 16 11.97 -3.11 -2.17
CA GLY A 16 13.04 -4.12 -2.23
C GLY A 16 13.05 -5.12 -1.06
N ALA A 17 12.00 -5.17 -0.23
CA ALA A 17 11.89 -6.14 0.86
C ALA A 17 12.03 -7.61 0.41
N THR A 18 11.72 -7.92 -0.85
CA THR A 18 11.90 -9.27 -1.43
C THR A 18 13.34 -9.76 -1.41
N TRP A 19 14.32 -8.85 -1.54
CA TRP A 19 15.74 -9.19 -1.38
C TRP A 19 16.01 -9.75 0.01
N LEU A 20 15.54 -9.06 1.04
CA LEU A 20 15.74 -9.46 2.43
C LEU A 20 14.98 -10.74 2.76
N ILE A 21 13.76 -10.91 2.23
CA ILE A 21 12.99 -12.15 2.37
C ILE A 21 13.77 -13.34 1.77
N ASN A 22 14.39 -13.16 0.60
CA ASN A 22 15.19 -14.23 -0.02
C ASN A 22 16.45 -14.54 0.80
N CYS A 23 17.15 -13.52 1.31
CA CYS A 23 18.31 -13.71 2.20
C CYS A 23 17.93 -14.53 3.43
N PHE A 24 16.79 -14.23 4.06
CA PHE A 24 16.31 -15.00 5.21
C PHE A 24 16.02 -16.47 4.86
N LEU A 25 15.42 -16.75 3.71
CA LEU A 25 15.18 -18.12 3.26
C LEU A 25 16.48 -18.87 2.97
N GLU A 26 17.50 -18.20 2.41
CA GLU A 26 18.82 -18.79 2.20
C GLU A 26 19.50 -19.15 3.53
N LEU A 27 19.35 -18.30 4.55
CA LEU A 27 19.82 -18.52 5.92
C LEU A 27 18.94 -19.49 6.74
N GLY A 28 18.00 -20.19 6.11
CA GLY A 28 17.13 -21.17 6.79
C GLY A 28 16.15 -20.55 7.80
N ILE A 29 15.87 -19.25 7.71
CA ILE A 29 14.88 -18.56 8.52
C ILE A 29 13.51 -18.70 7.85
N LYS A 30 12.53 -19.21 8.60
CA LYS A 30 11.15 -19.31 8.09
C LYS A 30 10.55 -17.92 7.93
N THR A 31 10.28 -17.52 6.69
CA THR A 31 9.55 -16.29 6.39
C THR A 31 8.17 -16.61 5.84
N TYR A 32 7.14 -15.83 6.17
CA TYR A 32 5.79 -16.07 5.65
C TYR A 32 4.97 -14.78 5.55
N ARG A 33 3.93 -14.79 4.71
CA ARG A 33 2.88 -13.78 4.73
C ARG A 33 1.57 -14.37 5.25
N GLU A 34 0.74 -13.54 5.85
CA GLU A 34 -0.63 -13.91 6.19
C GLU A 34 -1.49 -13.87 4.92
N THR A 35 -1.94 -15.03 4.47
CA THR A 35 -2.93 -15.19 3.39
C THR A 35 -4.12 -16.01 3.91
N MET A 36 -5.14 -16.22 3.08
CA MET A 36 -6.26 -17.11 3.45
C MET A 36 -5.81 -18.58 3.61
N GLY A 37 -4.60 -18.93 3.15
CA GLY A 37 -3.99 -20.25 3.27
C GLY A 37 -2.68 -20.23 4.05
N VAL A 38 -1.98 -21.37 4.05
CA VAL A 38 -0.63 -21.48 4.63
C VAL A 38 0.43 -21.38 3.54
N MET A 39 1.47 -20.59 3.76
CA MET A 39 2.57 -20.48 2.80
C MET A 39 3.44 -21.74 2.71
N TRP A 40 3.58 -22.46 3.83
CA TRP A 40 4.44 -23.62 3.95
C TRP A 40 3.62 -24.86 4.32
N GLU A 41 3.78 -25.91 3.54
CA GLU A 41 3.23 -27.24 3.83
C GLU A 41 4.32 -28.13 4.41
N ARG A 42 3.96 -28.98 5.38
CA ARG A 42 4.92 -29.91 5.98
C ARG A 42 5.22 -31.03 4.99
N PHE A 43 6.50 -31.24 4.72
CA PHE A 43 7.01 -32.30 3.87
C PHE A 43 7.85 -33.28 4.68
N LYS A 44 7.35 -34.52 4.85
CA LYS A 44 7.96 -35.55 5.70
C LYS A 44 8.11 -35.09 7.16
N SER A 45 9.00 -35.73 7.93
CA SER A 45 9.16 -35.49 9.37
C SER A 45 9.69 -34.10 9.71
N GLU A 46 10.55 -33.48 8.88
CA GLU A 46 11.28 -32.25 9.25
C GLU A 46 11.33 -31.14 8.18
N GLY A 47 10.85 -31.39 6.95
CA GLY A 47 10.94 -30.43 5.86
C GLY A 47 9.66 -29.62 5.63
N TYR A 48 9.79 -28.54 4.87
CA TYR A 48 8.68 -27.75 4.35
C TYR A 48 8.79 -27.59 2.83
N THR A 49 7.65 -27.57 2.16
CA THR A 49 7.52 -27.22 0.73
C THR A 49 6.64 -25.99 0.59
N LEU A 50 6.88 -25.21 -0.45
CA LEU A 50 6.00 -24.08 -0.80
C LEU A 50 4.62 -24.62 -1.17
N ASN A 51 3.57 -24.03 -0.59
CA ASN A 51 2.20 -24.37 -0.96
C ASN A 51 1.97 -24.07 -2.47
N PRO A 52 1.33 -24.98 -3.24
CA PRO A 52 1.01 -24.73 -4.64
C PRO A 52 0.23 -23.43 -4.91
N ALA A 53 -0.62 -23.00 -3.97
CA ALA A 53 -1.36 -21.74 -4.05
C ALA A 53 -0.46 -20.49 -3.99
N GLU A 54 0.80 -20.65 -3.56
CA GLU A 54 1.79 -19.58 -3.41
C GLU A 54 2.87 -19.64 -4.50
N VAL A 55 2.65 -20.41 -5.59
CA VAL A 55 3.64 -20.57 -6.68
C VAL A 55 4.08 -19.24 -7.30
N ARG A 56 3.20 -18.21 -7.27
CA ARG A 56 3.51 -16.85 -7.72
C ARG A 56 4.71 -16.24 -7.00
N LEU A 57 5.02 -16.65 -5.77
CA LEU A 57 6.19 -16.17 -5.03
C LEU A 57 7.52 -16.52 -5.71
N LYS A 58 7.56 -17.55 -6.55
CA LYS A 58 8.74 -17.91 -7.36
C LYS A 58 9.18 -16.80 -8.31
N LYS A 59 8.25 -15.91 -8.68
CA LYS A 59 8.52 -14.70 -9.45
C LYS A 59 9.41 -13.70 -8.71
N TRP A 60 9.34 -13.68 -7.38
CA TRP A 60 9.99 -12.66 -6.54
C TRP A 60 11.16 -13.20 -5.74
N LEU A 61 11.17 -14.51 -5.45
CA LEU A 61 12.10 -15.15 -4.53
C LEU A 61 12.88 -16.25 -5.28
N PRO A 62 14.10 -15.96 -5.75
CA PRO A 62 14.95 -16.91 -6.48
C PRO A 62 15.05 -18.29 -5.87
N ILE A 63 15.19 -18.37 -4.53
CA ILE A 63 15.36 -19.62 -3.80
C ILE A 63 14.19 -20.58 -4.02
N LEU A 64 12.98 -20.08 -4.22
CA LEU A 64 11.79 -20.91 -4.45
C LEU A 64 11.79 -21.57 -5.84
N SER A 65 12.61 -21.07 -6.77
CA SER A 65 12.78 -21.64 -8.11
C SER A 65 13.89 -22.69 -8.20
N SER A 66 14.83 -22.68 -7.26
CA SER A 66 15.98 -23.60 -7.20
C SER A 66 15.86 -24.65 -6.10
N ARG A 67 15.11 -24.38 -5.02
CA ARG A 67 14.96 -25.26 -3.86
C ARG A 67 13.50 -25.67 -3.66
N HIS A 68 13.26 -26.98 -3.53
CA HIS A 68 11.92 -27.52 -3.32
C HIS A 68 11.59 -27.75 -1.85
N THR A 69 12.58 -28.14 -1.04
CA THR A 69 12.40 -28.46 0.37
C THR A 69 13.27 -27.59 1.26
N PHE A 70 12.70 -27.14 2.37
CA PHE A 70 13.34 -26.23 3.31
C PHE A 70 13.34 -26.83 4.71
N ASN A 71 14.49 -26.80 5.37
CA ASN A 71 14.62 -27.14 6.78
C ASN A 71 14.85 -25.83 7.53
N PHE A 72 13.80 -25.32 8.16
CA PHE A 72 13.88 -24.05 8.86
C PHE A 72 14.39 -24.24 10.29
N ARG A 73 15.13 -23.24 10.78
CA ARG A 73 15.41 -23.10 12.20
C ARG A 73 14.11 -22.96 13.01
N LYS A 74 14.17 -23.34 14.30
CA LYS A 74 13.00 -23.48 15.18
C LYS A 74 12.84 -22.37 16.22
N ASP A 75 13.80 -21.48 16.28
CA ASP A 75 13.93 -20.41 17.28
C ASP A 75 13.37 -19.06 16.80
N ILE A 76 13.24 -18.83 15.49
CA ILE A 76 12.72 -17.58 14.92
C ILE A 76 11.88 -17.79 13.65
N GLU A 77 10.84 -16.98 13.50
CA GLU A 77 10.07 -16.83 12.28
C GLU A 77 9.75 -15.36 11.98
N ILE A 78 9.66 -15.03 10.69
CA ILE A 78 9.45 -13.64 10.23
C ILE A 78 8.19 -13.57 9.38
N GLU A 79 7.19 -12.86 9.88
CA GLU A 79 6.02 -12.51 9.08
C GLU A 79 6.32 -11.24 8.29
N TRP A 80 6.18 -11.28 6.96
CA TRP A 80 6.33 -10.10 6.12
C TRP A 80 4.97 -9.59 5.62
N ALA A 81 4.80 -8.27 5.63
CA ALA A 81 3.54 -7.64 5.27
C ALA A 81 3.71 -6.22 4.70
N HIS A 82 2.73 -5.83 3.88
CA HIS A 82 2.51 -4.44 3.43
C HIS A 82 1.25 -3.84 4.08
N GLN A 83 0.78 -4.45 5.16
CA GLN A 83 -0.46 -4.08 5.82
C GLN A 83 -0.23 -2.96 6.84
N TRP A 84 -1.31 -2.29 7.21
CA TRP A 84 -1.32 -1.32 8.29
C TRP A 84 -1.05 -2.00 9.65
N PRO A 85 -0.44 -1.32 10.62
CA PRO A 85 -0.23 -1.91 11.92
C PRO A 85 -1.57 -2.11 12.64
N THR A 86 -1.67 -3.21 13.36
CA THR A 86 -2.70 -3.51 14.36
C THR A 86 -2.05 -3.69 15.73
N ALA A 87 -2.86 -3.82 16.78
CA ALA A 87 -2.38 -4.07 18.15
C ALA A 87 -1.45 -5.29 18.28
N ARG A 88 -1.53 -6.26 17.35
CA ARG A 88 -0.68 -7.47 17.36
C ARG A 88 0.82 -7.16 17.21
N HIS A 89 1.20 -6.01 16.66
CA HIS A 89 2.61 -5.68 16.41
C HIS A 89 3.28 -4.96 17.58
N GLN A 90 2.53 -4.42 18.55
CA GLN A 90 3.06 -3.54 19.61
C GLN A 90 4.10 -4.22 20.53
N ALA A 91 4.06 -5.55 20.64
CA ALA A 91 4.95 -6.33 21.50
C ALA A 91 6.12 -7.00 20.73
N HIS A 92 6.24 -6.76 19.42
CA HIS A 92 7.17 -7.49 18.56
C HIS A 92 8.24 -6.58 17.96
N ARG A 93 9.43 -7.15 17.72
CA ARG A 93 10.47 -6.51 16.92
C ARG A 93 10.02 -6.39 15.47
N ILE A 94 10.19 -5.20 14.90
CA ILE A 94 9.79 -4.86 13.54
C ILE A 94 11.01 -4.41 12.76
N ILE A 95 11.31 -5.13 11.68
CA ILE A 95 12.21 -4.71 10.62
C ILE A 95 11.39 -3.85 9.66
N TYR A 96 11.69 -2.57 9.57
CA TYR A 96 10.99 -1.65 8.67
C TYR A 96 11.88 -1.33 7.47
N PHE A 97 11.52 -1.85 6.30
CA PHE A 97 12.27 -1.69 5.07
C PHE A 97 11.61 -0.62 4.19
N VAL A 98 12.34 0.48 3.95
CA VAL A 98 11.83 1.66 3.24
C VAL A 98 12.71 1.98 2.04
N ARG A 99 12.15 2.72 1.08
CA ARG A 99 12.83 3.23 -0.11
C ARG A 99 12.46 4.70 -0.28
N ASP A 100 13.31 5.46 -0.97
CA ASP A 100 12.98 6.82 -1.40
C ASP A 100 11.59 6.86 -2.08
N PRO A 101 10.63 7.66 -1.61
CA PRO A 101 9.28 7.71 -2.16
C PRO A 101 9.25 8.12 -3.64
N ARG A 102 10.24 8.89 -4.12
CA ARG A 102 10.34 9.31 -5.52
C ARG A 102 10.58 8.10 -6.43
N ASP A 103 11.50 7.22 -6.05
CA ASP A 103 11.71 5.95 -6.76
C ASP A 103 10.58 4.96 -6.51
N ALA A 104 10.08 4.87 -5.28
CA ALA A 104 9.09 3.85 -4.90
C ALA A 104 7.74 4.07 -5.62
N LEU A 105 7.23 5.30 -5.64
CA LEU A 105 5.98 5.64 -6.33
C LEU A 105 6.12 5.54 -7.86
N LEU A 106 7.23 6.02 -8.42
CA LEU A 106 7.51 5.89 -9.86
C LEU A 106 7.64 4.41 -10.26
N SER A 107 8.30 3.60 -9.45
CA SER A 107 8.42 2.16 -9.67
C SER A 107 7.07 1.45 -9.59
N ARG A 108 6.19 1.89 -8.69
CA ARG A 108 4.82 1.36 -8.60
C ARG A 108 4.01 1.71 -9.84
N TYR A 109 4.01 2.98 -10.24
CA TYR A 109 3.33 3.45 -11.46
C TYR A 109 3.77 2.65 -12.69
N ARG A 110 5.08 2.54 -12.88
CA ARG A 110 5.66 1.78 -13.98
C ARG A 110 5.27 0.31 -13.93
N ARG A 111 5.21 -0.31 -12.74
CA ARG A 111 4.86 -1.73 -12.58
C ARG A 111 3.36 -2.00 -12.84
N GLU A 112 2.48 -1.15 -12.33
CA GLU A 112 1.03 -1.30 -12.46
C GLU A 112 0.55 -0.94 -13.87
N LEU A 113 1.28 -0.09 -14.61
CA LEU A 113 0.92 0.38 -15.96
C LEU A 113 -0.56 0.78 -16.07
N PRO A 114 -1.07 1.65 -15.17
CA PRO A 114 -2.46 2.07 -15.24
C PRO A 114 -2.73 2.85 -16.53
N GLU A 115 -3.98 2.91 -16.96
CA GLU A 115 -4.41 3.75 -18.09
C GLU A 115 -4.59 5.22 -17.64
N MET A 116 -3.60 5.71 -16.89
CA MET A 116 -3.54 7.05 -16.30
C MET A 116 -2.14 7.60 -16.49
N ASP A 117 -2.00 8.92 -16.65
CA ASP A 117 -0.68 9.53 -16.53
C ASP A 117 -0.19 9.47 -15.07
N PHE A 118 1.10 9.75 -14.83
CA PHE A 118 1.66 9.62 -13.49
C PHE A 118 1.07 10.62 -12.49
N GLY A 119 0.67 11.81 -12.93
CA GLY A 119 0.05 12.82 -12.09
C GLY A 119 -1.34 12.38 -11.62
N GLU A 120 -2.18 11.94 -12.56
CA GLU A 120 -3.50 11.36 -12.28
C GLU A 120 -3.38 10.14 -11.38
N PHE A 121 -2.40 9.26 -11.64
CA PHE A 121 -2.11 8.13 -10.77
C PHE A 121 -1.80 8.60 -9.34
N LEU A 122 -0.90 9.58 -9.15
CA LEU A 122 -0.55 10.08 -7.83
C LEU A 122 -1.76 10.68 -7.10
N ASP A 123 -2.64 11.38 -7.81
CA ASP A 123 -3.81 12.06 -7.28
C ASP A 123 -4.99 11.13 -7.00
N PHE A 124 -5.06 9.97 -7.66
CA PHE A 124 -6.11 8.99 -7.45
C PHE A 124 -6.09 8.47 -5.99
N PRO A 125 -7.22 8.56 -5.26
CA PRO A 125 -7.25 8.25 -3.84
C PRO A 125 -7.06 6.75 -3.57
N ASP A 126 -6.28 6.45 -2.54
CA ASP A 126 -6.21 5.10 -2.00
C ASP A 126 -7.58 4.67 -1.43
N PRO A 127 -8.06 3.45 -1.75
CA PRO A 127 -9.37 2.97 -1.31
C PRO A 127 -9.61 3.05 0.21
N TYR A 128 -8.57 2.86 1.03
CA TYR A 128 -8.71 2.79 2.49
C TYR A 128 -8.62 4.15 3.15
N THR A 129 -7.69 4.99 2.67
CA THR A 129 -7.39 6.28 3.32
C THR A 129 -8.21 7.43 2.73
N LEU A 130 -8.70 7.28 1.50
CA LEU A 130 -9.25 8.31 0.61
C LEU A 130 -8.29 9.48 0.34
N ARG A 131 -6.98 9.24 0.48
CA ARG A 131 -5.95 10.24 0.21
C ARG A 131 -5.16 9.86 -1.03
N ASN A 132 -4.57 10.86 -1.67
CA ASN A 132 -3.65 10.66 -2.77
C ASN A 132 -2.48 9.73 -2.34
N LYS A 133 -1.73 9.20 -3.31
CA LYS A 133 -0.70 8.19 -3.04
C LYS A 133 0.47 8.72 -2.23
N ILE A 134 0.82 10.00 -2.38
CA ILE A 134 1.89 10.65 -1.61
C ILE A 134 1.51 10.71 -0.12
N ASP A 135 0.30 11.19 0.17
CA ASP A 135 -0.23 11.28 1.52
C ASP A 135 -0.45 9.92 2.17
N THR A 136 -0.90 8.94 1.39
CA THR A 136 -1.07 7.56 1.84
C THR A 136 0.27 6.93 2.20
N TRP A 137 1.29 7.13 1.36
CA TRP A 137 2.66 6.70 1.67
C TRP A 137 3.16 7.36 2.96
N CYS A 138 2.96 8.68 3.12
CA CYS A 138 3.36 9.38 4.34
C CYS A 138 2.64 8.81 5.57
N LEU A 139 1.33 8.66 5.50
CA LEU A 139 0.52 8.12 6.58
C LEU A 139 0.98 6.70 6.97
N PHE A 140 1.23 5.84 5.99
CA PHE A 140 1.71 4.48 6.23
C PHE A 140 3.03 4.47 7.02
N ASN A 141 4.00 5.26 6.59
CA ASN A 141 5.28 5.37 7.26
C ASN A 141 5.11 5.94 8.67
N GLU A 142 4.38 7.03 8.84
CA GLU A 142 4.22 7.68 10.13
C GLU A 142 3.53 6.80 11.18
N VAL A 143 2.51 6.04 10.78
CA VAL A 143 1.77 5.13 11.67
C VAL A 143 2.66 3.95 12.10
N TRP A 144 3.45 3.38 11.18
CA TRP A 144 4.41 2.32 11.53
C TRP A 144 5.54 2.84 12.43
N LEU A 145 6.00 4.07 12.23
CA LEU A 145 7.01 4.70 13.08
C LEU A 145 6.50 5.04 14.49
N GLN A 146 5.19 4.94 14.76
CA GLN A 146 4.66 5.02 16.14
C GLN A 146 4.86 3.73 16.94
N GLN A 147 5.28 2.63 16.32
CA GLN A 147 5.48 1.37 17.04
C GLN A 147 6.80 1.41 17.82
N SER A 148 6.81 0.85 19.02
CA SER A 148 7.91 1.01 20.00
C SER A 148 9.20 0.29 19.63
N ASN A 149 9.14 -0.74 18.78
CA ASN A 149 10.27 -1.64 18.52
C ASN A 149 10.56 -1.78 17.02
N VAL A 150 10.77 -0.63 16.36
CA VAL A 150 11.03 -0.55 14.93
C VAL A 150 12.49 -0.25 14.66
N ARG A 151 13.15 -1.12 13.90
CA ARG A 151 14.45 -0.81 13.29
C ARG A 151 14.30 -0.65 11.80
N ARG A 152 14.78 0.49 11.31
CA ARG A 152 14.62 0.94 9.92
C ARG A 152 15.86 0.59 9.09
N PHE A 153 15.61 0.10 7.89
CA PHE A 153 16.59 -0.24 6.88
C PHE A 153 16.16 0.34 5.54
N ARG A 154 17.12 0.82 4.74
CA ARG A 154 16.83 1.47 3.46
C ARG A 154 17.26 0.61 2.30
N PHE A 155 16.47 0.63 1.24
CA PHE A 155 16.81 0.02 -0.04
C PHE A 155 18.17 0.51 -0.55
N GLU A 156 18.43 1.81 -0.40
CA GLU A 156 19.63 2.51 -0.85
C GLU A 156 20.87 2.06 -0.06
N ASP A 157 20.71 1.75 1.23
CA ASP A 157 21.81 1.22 2.05
C ASP A 157 22.17 -0.21 1.63
N TYR A 158 21.15 -1.05 1.38
CA TYR A 158 21.36 -2.39 0.81
C TYR A 158 22.08 -2.34 -0.54
N LYS A 159 21.66 -1.44 -1.44
CA LYS A 159 22.28 -1.32 -2.77
C LYS A 159 23.73 -0.82 -2.70
N ARG A 160 24.06 -0.02 -1.69
CA ARG A 160 25.43 0.45 -1.45
C ARG A 160 26.31 -0.63 -0.81
N ASP A 161 25.79 -1.32 0.20
CA ASP A 161 26.53 -2.31 0.97
C ASP A 161 25.57 -3.38 1.53
N ALA A 162 25.39 -4.44 0.74
CA ALA A 162 24.46 -5.51 1.05
C ALA A 162 24.93 -6.36 2.25
N ASP A 163 26.25 -6.59 2.37
CA ASP A 163 26.86 -7.37 3.46
C ASP A 163 26.65 -6.67 4.80
N ARG A 164 27.02 -5.39 4.90
CA ARG A 164 26.79 -4.62 6.13
C ARG A 164 25.31 -4.57 6.49
N THR A 165 24.45 -4.34 5.49
CA THR A 165 23.00 -4.24 5.71
C THR A 165 22.44 -5.56 6.26
N ILE A 166 22.78 -6.72 5.69
CA ILE A 166 22.28 -8.00 6.20
C ILE A 166 22.84 -8.30 7.59
N ARG A 167 24.11 -7.98 7.87
CA ARG A 167 24.70 -8.14 9.22
C ARG A 167 23.99 -7.29 10.27
N ASP A 168 23.69 -6.02 9.94
CA ASP A 168 22.93 -5.14 10.83
C ASP A 168 21.51 -5.67 11.10
N VAL A 169 20.88 -6.27 10.09
CA VAL A 169 19.58 -6.94 10.26
C VAL A 169 19.71 -8.17 11.16
N LEU A 170 20.67 -9.08 10.88
CA LEU A 170 20.89 -10.30 11.66
C LEU A 170 21.19 -10.01 13.12
N HIS A 171 22.03 -9.00 13.38
CA HIS A 171 22.30 -8.50 14.71
C HIS A 171 21.02 -8.01 15.41
N PHE A 172 20.19 -7.22 14.73
CA PHE A 172 18.92 -6.73 15.29
C PHE A 172 17.95 -7.86 15.64
N VAL A 173 17.87 -8.90 14.81
CA VAL A 173 16.99 -10.05 15.06
C VAL A 173 17.61 -11.09 16.00
N GLY A 174 18.86 -10.92 16.40
CA GLY A 174 19.57 -11.80 17.35
C GLY A 174 20.05 -13.11 16.71
N ILE A 175 20.29 -13.12 15.41
CA ILE A 175 20.79 -14.28 14.68
C ILE A 175 22.31 -14.18 14.53
N GLN A 176 23.00 -15.24 14.91
CA GLN A 176 24.38 -15.49 14.51
C GLN A 176 24.36 -16.36 13.25
N ALA A 177 25.10 -15.95 12.24
CA ALA A 177 25.32 -16.70 11.00
C ALA A 177 26.82 -16.62 10.68
N GLU A 178 27.38 -17.69 10.14
CA GLU A 178 28.77 -17.72 9.72
C GLU A 178 28.98 -16.83 8.47
N ASP A 179 30.18 -16.29 8.30
CA ASP A 179 30.50 -15.42 7.17
C ASP A 179 30.20 -16.09 5.82
N ARG A 180 30.44 -17.40 5.73
CA ARG A 180 30.13 -18.18 4.53
C ARG A 180 28.63 -18.24 4.26
N GLU A 181 27.80 -18.45 5.28
CA GLU A 181 26.34 -18.49 5.12
C GLU A 181 25.80 -17.13 4.64
N ILE A 182 26.38 -16.03 5.15
CA ILE A 182 26.03 -14.68 4.73
C ILE A 182 26.42 -14.44 3.26
N VAL A 183 27.65 -14.80 2.87
CA VAL A 183 28.11 -14.70 1.48
C VAL A 183 27.21 -15.50 0.55
N ASP A 184 26.94 -16.76 0.86
CA ASP A 184 26.08 -17.63 0.07
C ASP A 184 24.65 -17.04 -0.05
N ALA A 185 24.10 -16.49 1.02
CA ALA A 185 22.78 -15.86 1.00
C ALA A 185 22.73 -14.61 0.11
N LEU A 186 23.78 -13.78 0.14
CA LEU A 186 23.89 -12.57 -0.68
C LEU A 186 24.06 -12.93 -2.16
N GLU A 187 24.95 -13.87 -2.48
CA GLU A 187 25.17 -14.35 -3.84
C GLU A 187 23.90 -14.96 -4.44
N ASN A 188 23.05 -15.61 -3.62
CA ASN A 188 21.78 -16.19 -4.05
C ASN A 188 20.62 -15.19 -4.10
N SER A 189 20.81 -13.97 -3.60
CA SER A 189 19.79 -12.92 -3.54
C SER A 189 20.07 -11.75 -4.48
N THR A 190 20.94 -11.93 -5.49
CA THR A 190 21.25 -10.89 -6.45
C THR A 190 20.08 -10.53 -7.34
N PHE A 191 20.13 -9.33 -7.94
CA PHE A 191 19.11 -8.87 -8.90
C PHE A 191 19.06 -9.79 -10.11
N GLU A 192 20.20 -10.27 -10.59
CA GLU A 192 20.32 -11.15 -11.75
C GLU A 192 19.61 -12.49 -11.51
N LYS A 193 19.75 -13.05 -10.30
CA LYS A 193 19.01 -14.26 -9.90
C LYS A 193 17.51 -14.01 -9.80
N ALA A 194 17.09 -12.85 -9.27
CA ALA A 194 15.68 -12.46 -9.22
C ALA A 194 15.08 -12.27 -10.63
N ALA A 195 15.78 -11.58 -11.52
CA ALA A 195 15.36 -11.40 -12.91
C ALA A 195 15.28 -12.75 -13.66
N THR A 196 16.22 -13.67 -13.39
CA THR A 196 16.22 -15.02 -13.98
C THR A 196 15.04 -15.85 -13.47
N ALA A 197 14.75 -15.80 -12.16
CA ALA A 197 13.61 -16.48 -11.57
C ALA A 197 12.27 -15.92 -12.10
N GLU A 198 12.14 -14.61 -12.24
CA GLU A 198 10.99 -13.96 -12.85
C GLU A 198 10.81 -14.37 -14.31
N LYS A 199 11.89 -14.38 -15.10
CA LYS A 199 11.84 -14.81 -16.51
C LYS A 199 11.32 -16.25 -16.61
N LYS A 200 11.90 -17.17 -15.84
CA LYS A 200 11.48 -18.58 -15.80
C LYS A 200 10.02 -18.74 -15.37
N TYR A 201 9.58 -17.96 -14.38
CA TYR A 201 8.18 -17.97 -13.95
C TYR A 201 7.23 -17.54 -15.07
N ARG A 202 7.56 -16.45 -15.79
CA ARG A 202 6.75 -15.93 -16.90
C ARG A 202 6.71 -16.84 -18.12
N GLU A 203 7.80 -17.57 -18.40
CA GLU A 203 7.81 -18.61 -19.44
C GLU A 203 6.80 -19.73 -19.13
N GLN A 204 6.52 -19.98 -17.85
CA GLN A 204 5.54 -20.97 -17.39
C GLN A 204 4.13 -20.40 -17.20
N HIS A 205 4.00 -19.07 -17.10
CA HIS A 205 2.76 -18.33 -16.81
C HIS A 205 2.65 -17.11 -17.73
N PRO A 206 2.45 -17.30 -19.05
CA PRO A 206 2.45 -16.22 -20.03
C PRO A 206 1.33 -15.19 -19.83
N GLU A 207 0.27 -15.54 -19.09
CA GLU A 207 -0.80 -14.65 -18.67
C GLU A 207 -0.36 -13.60 -17.65
N ASP A 208 0.76 -13.80 -16.95
CA ASP A 208 1.31 -12.86 -15.98
C ASP A 208 2.21 -11.82 -16.69
N THR A 209 1.63 -10.66 -16.99
CA THR A 209 2.27 -9.57 -17.73
C THR A 209 3.05 -8.60 -16.84
N GLU A 210 2.88 -8.64 -15.51
CA GLU A 210 3.58 -7.75 -14.60
C GLU A 210 5.10 -7.99 -14.65
N LEU A 211 5.89 -6.92 -14.73
CA LEU A 211 7.35 -6.98 -14.61
C LEU A 211 7.80 -6.33 -13.29
N ILE A 212 8.42 -7.13 -12.43
CA ILE A 212 8.76 -6.81 -11.05
C ILE A 212 10.21 -6.34 -10.93
N ASN A 213 11.16 -7.10 -11.48
CA ASN A 213 12.58 -6.78 -11.45
C ASN A 213 12.94 -5.92 -12.67
N ARG A 214 12.58 -4.63 -12.62
CA ARG A 214 12.72 -3.71 -13.76
C ARG A 214 14.07 -3.00 -13.85
N ALA A 215 14.54 -2.48 -12.72
CA ALA A 215 15.81 -1.77 -12.64
C ALA A 215 16.37 -1.93 -11.23
N SER A 216 17.60 -2.44 -11.12
CA SER A 216 18.33 -2.60 -9.86
C SER A 216 18.87 -1.25 -9.31
N GLN A 217 18.45 -0.13 -9.89
CA GLN A 217 19.09 1.17 -9.74
C GLN A 217 18.40 2.03 -8.66
N VAL A 218 19.22 2.76 -7.92
CA VAL A 218 18.83 3.84 -7.02
C VAL A 218 18.86 5.15 -7.79
N GLY A 219 17.92 6.04 -7.51
CA GLY A 219 17.90 7.39 -8.11
C GLY A 219 17.37 7.40 -9.55
N THR A 220 16.61 6.40 -9.97
CA THR A 220 16.02 6.37 -11.33
C THR A 220 15.06 7.54 -11.57
N TRP A 221 14.51 8.11 -10.50
CA TRP A 221 13.73 9.35 -10.56
C TRP A 221 14.52 10.55 -11.09
N GLN A 222 15.84 10.60 -10.90
CA GLN A 222 16.68 11.73 -11.29
C GLN A 222 16.77 11.90 -12.81
N SER A 223 16.70 10.78 -13.54
CA SER A 223 16.69 10.76 -15.01
C SER A 223 15.28 10.64 -15.59
N SER A 224 14.23 10.85 -14.80
CA SER A 224 12.84 10.75 -15.26
C SER A 224 12.37 12.06 -15.90
N ASP A 225 11.58 11.93 -16.96
CA ASP A 225 10.79 13.00 -17.58
C ASP A 225 9.67 13.56 -16.68
N GLU A 226 9.25 12.78 -15.67
CA GLU A 226 8.25 13.12 -14.65
C GLU A 226 8.66 14.20 -13.62
N THR A 227 9.49 15.18 -14.02
CA THR A 227 10.13 16.14 -13.10
C THR A 227 9.12 16.86 -12.20
N ALA A 228 8.00 17.34 -12.73
CA ALA A 228 6.98 18.04 -11.95
C ALA A 228 6.35 17.14 -10.87
N ASN A 229 6.04 15.89 -11.21
CA ASN A 229 5.47 14.92 -10.28
C ASN A 229 6.49 14.47 -9.22
N ILE A 230 7.77 14.34 -9.59
CA ILE A 230 8.85 14.08 -8.63
C ILE A 230 9.00 15.22 -7.63
N THR A 231 8.93 16.49 -8.07
CA THR A 231 8.95 17.65 -7.17
C THR A 231 7.76 17.61 -6.21
N ARG A 232 6.54 17.32 -6.71
CA ARG A 232 5.34 17.15 -5.86
C ARG A 232 5.52 16.07 -4.79
N ILE A 233 6.16 14.95 -5.14
CA ILE A 233 6.49 13.88 -4.16
C ILE A 233 7.47 14.41 -3.12
N ALA A 234 8.53 15.11 -3.54
CA ALA A 234 9.55 15.65 -2.63
C ALA A 234 8.94 16.64 -1.63
N GLU A 235 8.16 17.61 -2.11
CA GLU A 235 7.47 18.58 -1.26
C GLU A 235 6.46 17.90 -0.33
N GLY A 236 5.66 16.98 -0.87
CA GLY A 236 4.62 16.28 -0.13
C GLY A 236 5.15 15.33 0.94
N ALA A 237 6.35 14.76 0.76
CA ALA A 237 6.98 13.80 1.66
C ALA A 237 8.22 14.36 2.40
N GLY A 238 8.53 15.66 2.28
CA GLY A 238 9.80 16.25 2.69
C GLY A 238 10.22 15.94 4.13
N ARG A 239 9.28 15.95 5.09
CA ARG A 239 9.57 15.57 6.48
C ARG A 239 10.08 14.13 6.61
N LEU A 240 9.47 13.18 5.89
CA LEU A 240 9.89 11.79 5.92
C LEU A 240 11.16 11.56 5.09
N LEU A 241 11.36 12.31 4.00
CA LEU A 241 12.62 12.32 3.25
C LEU A 241 13.79 12.72 4.16
N ALA A 242 13.64 13.79 4.93
CA ALA A 242 14.60 14.21 5.94
C ALA A 242 14.76 13.16 7.05
N TYR A 243 13.66 12.64 7.60
CA TYR A 243 13.69 11.63 8.66
C TYR A 243 14.45 10.36 8.22
N PHE A 244 14.23 9.89 6.99
CA PHE A 244 14.93 8.74 6.43
C PHE A 244 16.32 9.07 5.90
N GLY A 245 16.76 10.33 5.95
CA GLY A 245 18.10 10.75 5.52
C GLY A 245 18.31 10.71 4.01
N TYR A 246 17.25 10.96 3.24
CA TYR A 246 17.32 11.17 1.79
C TYR A 246 17.58 12.63 1.42
N GLU A 247 17.21 13.56 2.32
CA GLU A 247 17.42 15.00 2.17
C GLU A 247 17.85 15.63 3.50
N GLN A 248 18.38 16.86 3.44
CA GLN A 248 18.63 17.65 4.64
C GLN A 248 17.31 18.08 5.29
N GLN A 249 17.36 18.40 6.58
CA GLN A 249 16.17 18.75 7.35
C GLN A 249 15.49 19.99 6.74
N MET A 250 14.29 19.76 6.19
CA MET A 250 13.37 20.82 5.80
C MET A 250 12.29 20.95 6.86
N GLU A 251 11.96 22.17 7.28
CA GLU A 251 10.78 22.43 8.11
C GLU A 251 9.52 22.25 7.27
N VAL A 252 9.06 20.99 7.17
CA VAL A 252 7.77 20.65 6.55
C VAL A 252 6.79 20.32 7.65
N ALA A 253 5.69 21.07 7.70
CA ALA A 253 4.65 20.90 8.71
C ALA A 253 4.04 19.49 8.67
N LYS A 254 3.73 18.95 9.84
CA LYS A 254 2.99 17.70 9.98
C LYS A 254 1.65 17.76 9.24
N LYS A 255 1.35 16.72 8.44
CA LYS A 255 0.06 16.59 7.75
C LYS A 255 -1.09 16.46 8.73
N ASN A 256 -2.22 17.13 8.43
CA ASN A 256 -3.46 17.01 9.18
C ASN A 256 -4.29 15.82 8.65
N TYR A 257 -4.39 14.75 9.44
CA TYR A 257 -5.20 13.59 9.09
C TYR A 257 -6.63 13.63 9.66
N MET A 258 -6.89 14.53 10.62
CA MET A 258 -8.15 14.63 11.35
C MET A 258 -9.42 14.71 10.47
N PRO A 259 -9.45 15.43 9.33
CA PRO A 259 -10.65 15.50 8.50
C PRO A 259 -11.15 14.12 8.03
N HIS A 260 -10.22 13.22 7.70
CA HIS A 260 -10.52 11.85 7.28
C HIS A 260 -10.69 10.93 8.49
N ALA A 261 -9.78 11.04 9.48
CA ALA A 261 -9.78 10.19 10.67
C ALA A 261 -11.03 10.35 11.55
N SER A 262 -11.66 11.53 11.54
CA SER A 262 -12.90 11.78 12.29
C SER A 262 -14.15 11.12 11.68
N VAL A 263 -14.08 10.71 10.42
CA VAL A 263 -15.24 10.19 9.68
C VAL A 263 -15.05 8.73 9.29
N LEU A 264 -13.89 8.37 8.75
CA LEU A 264 -13.64 7.07 8.16
C LEU A 264 -13.33 6.02 9.24
N GLY A 265 -14.04 4.88 9.17
CA GLY A 265 -13.87 3.76 10.09
C GLY A 265 -12.46 3.18 10.08
N PHE A 266 -11.82 3.16 8.91
CA PHE A 266 -10.44 2.70 8.73
C PHE A 266 -9.47 3.26 9.79
N TYR A 267 -9.50 4.57 10.05
CA TYR A 267 -8.56 5.24 10.95
C TYR A 267 -8.77 4.84 12.42
N LYS A 268 -9.97 4.39 12.80
CA LYS A 268 -10.30 3.98 14.19
C LYS A 268 -9.60 2.69 14.60
N HIS A 269 -9.13 1.91 13.63
CA HIS A 269 -8.46 0.63 13.88
C HIS A 269 -6.94 0.75 13.95
N LEU A 270 -6.37 1.93 13.65
CA LEU A 270 -4.93 2.14 13.67
C LEU A 270 -4.43 2.35 15.10
N PRO A 271 -3.37 1.64 15.54
CA PRO A 271 -2.85 1.67 16.90
C PRO A 271 -1.96 2.89 17.14
N VAL A 272 -2.55 4.09 17.10
CA VAL A 272 -1.87 5.36 17.33
C VAL A 272 -2.59 6.19 18.39
N ALA A 273 -1.85 7.09 19.04
CA ALA A 273 -2.41 7.97 20.06
C ALA A 273 -3.43 8.96 19.46
N PRO A 274 -4.48 9.39 20.19
CA PRO A 274 -5.51 10.28 19.66
C PRO A 274 -5.00 11.62 19.10
N ASN A 275 -3.89 12.15 19.65
CA ASN A 275 -3.24 13.37 19.19
C ASN A 275 -2.47 13.19 17.87
N PHE A 276 -2.22 11.95 17.42
CA PHE A 276 -1.51 11.66 16.17
C PHE A 276 -2.18 12.32 14.96
N TRP A 277 -3.51 12.38 14.93
CA TRP A 277 -4.27 12.86 13.79
C TRP A 277 -4.24 14.38 13.57
N ARG A 278 -3.82 15.15 14.58
CA ARG A 278 -3.79 16.62 14.53
C ARG A 278 -2.47 17.10 13.91
N ALA A 279 -2.55 18.19 13.15
CA ALA A 279 -1.37 18.95 12.73
C ALA A 279 -0.75 19.69 13.92
N GLU A 280 0.50 20.13 13.75
CA GLU A 280 1.21 20.96 14.74
C GLU A 280 0.73 22.42 14.73
N SER A 281 0.09 22.86 13.65
CA SER A 281 -0.51 24.19 13.52
C SER A 281 -2.03 24.11 13.36
N ASP A 282 -2.78 24.82 14.20
CA ASP A 282 -4.25 24.87 14.25
C ASP A 282 -4.94 25.46 12.99
N GLY A 283 -4.18 25.82 11.95
CA GLY A 283 -4.68 26.53 10.76
C GLY A 283 -4.85 25.70 9.48
N ALA A 284 -4.50 24.41 9.46
CA ALA A 284 -4.63 23.59 8.25
C ALA A 284 -6.12 23.35 7.94
N ASP A 285 -6.62 24.06 6.93
CA ASP A 285 -8.03 24.17 6.59
C ASP A 285 -8.68 22.80 6.37
N ILE A 286 -9.46 22.36 7.36
CA ILE A 286 -10.30 21.17 7.32
C ILE A 286 -11.22 21.21 6.08
N SER A 287 -11.55 22.42 5.59
CA SER A 287 -12.39 22.63 4.40
C SER A 287 -11.69 22.24 3.09
N ALA A 288 -10.38 22.44 2.96
CA ALA A 288 -9.64 22.15 1.72
C ALA A 288 -9.58 20.64 1.42
N ASN A 289 -9.25 19.82 2.42
CA ASN A 289 -9.21 18.35 2.28
C ASN A 289 -10.60 17.76 2.00
N ARG A 290 -11.65 18.31 2.62
CA ARG A 290 -13.04 17.89 2.35
C ARG A 290 -13.50 18.31 0.95
N THR A 291 -13.07 19.48 0.48
CA THR A 291 -13.39 19.97 -0.86
C THR A 291 -12.78 19.07 -1.94
N GLN A 292 -11.52 18.63 -1.76
CA GLN A 292 -10.88 17.72 -2.72
C GLN A 292 -11.58 16.37 -2.80
N ALA A 293 -11.91 15.75 -1.66
CA ALA A 293 -12.62 14.47 -1.67
C ALA A 293 -14.04 14.59 -2.25
N LEU A 294 -14.73 15.72 -2.01
CA LEU A 294 -16.01 16.02 -2.65
C LEU A 294 -15.88 16.23 -4.17
N GLN A 295 -14.85 16.94 -4.61
CA GLN A 295 -14.56 17.12 -6.03
C GLN A 295 -14.31 15.78 -6.71
N PHE A 296 -13.53 14.89 -6.07
CA PHE A 296 -13.32 13.53 -6.54
C PHE A 296 -14.64 12.74 -6.65
N VAL A 297 -15.50 12.78 -5.63
CA VAL A 297 -16.83 12.14 -5.67
C VAL A 297 -17.68 12.66 -6.83
N LEU A 298 -17.59 13.97 -7.12
CA LEU A 298 -18.33 14.60 -8.21
C LEU A 298 -17.79 14.27 -9.59
N SER A 299 -16.47 14.03 -9.71
CA SER A 299 -15.81 13.65 -10.97
C SER A 299 -15.76 12.13 -11.19
N LEU A 300 -16.08 11.32 -10.17
CA LEU A 300 -15.99 9.86 -10.25
C LEU A 300 -16.97 9.29 -11.28
N ASP A 301 -16.43 8.59 -12.28
CA ASP A 301 -17.20 7.87 -13.27
C ASP A 301 -16.64 6.45 -13.53
N GLU A 302 -17.32 5.72 -14.42
CA GLU A 302 -16.96 4.35 -14.79
C GLU A 302 -15.59 4.27 -15.49
N ASP A 303 -15.26 5.26 -16.32
CA ASP A 303 -14.02 5.27 -17.07
C ASP A 303 -12.82 5.46 -16.14
N MET A 304 -12.91 6.42 -15.21
CA MET A 304 -11.88 6.66 -14.21
C MET A 304 -11.66 5.44 -13.30
N LEU A 305 -12.73 4.71 -12.94
CA LEU A 305 -12.61 3.45 -12.18
C LEU A 305 -11.91 2.36 -12.99
N LYS A 306 -12.20 2.22 -14.28
CA LYS A 306 -11.50 1.26 -15.15
C LYS A 306 -10.03 1.60 -15.30
N ARG A 307 -9.74 2.86 -15.61
CA ARG A 307 -8.37 3.36 -15.81
C ARG A 307 -7.51 3.26 -14.55
N SER A 308 -8.14 3.27 -13.37
CA SER A 308 -7.46 3.12 -12.08
C SER A 308 -6.83 1.75 -11.84
N GLY A 309 -7.29 0.71 -12.55
CA GLY A 309 -6.83 -0.67 -12.36
C GLY A 309 -7.19 -1.29 -11.00
N LEU A 310 -8.08 -0.66 -10.22
CA LEU A 310 -8.52 -1.23 -8.95
C LEU A 310 -9.28 -2.55 -9.15
N SER A 311 -9.01 -3.52 -8.28
CA SER A 311 -9.82 -4.74 -8.21
C SER A 311 -11.27 -4.45 -7.81
N GLY A 312 -12.18 -5.42 -8.01
CA GLY A 312 -13.57 -5.29 -7.57
C GLY A 312 -13.70 -5.06 -6.06
N TYR A 313 -12.83 -5.67 -5.26
CA TYR A 313 -12.79 -5.46 -3.82
C TYR A 313 -12.24 -4.06 -3.44
N GLU A 314 -11.15 -3.62 -4.06
CA GLU A 314 -10.62 -2.26 -3.84
C GLU A 314 -11.63 -1.18 -4.27
N THR A 315 -12.31 -1.39 -5.39
CA THR A 315 -13.42 -0.52 -5.83
C THR A 315 -14.51 -0.48 -4.77
N PHE A 316 -14.92 -1.63 -4.23
CA PHE A 316 -15.91 -1.68 -3.15
C PHE A 316 -15.46 -0.90 -1.90
N VAL A 317 -14.20 -1.07 -1.48
CA VAL A 317 -13.64 -0.36 -0.31
C VAL A 317 -13.61 1.15 -0.55
N LEU A 318 -13.17 1.61 -1.73
CA LEU A 318 -13.18 3.02 -2.12
C LEU A 318 -14.58 3.61 -2.02
N LEU A 319 -15.56 2.95 -2.65
CA LEU A 319 -16.96 3.39 -2.67
C LEU A 319 -17.55 3.43 -1.24
N LYS A 320 -17.14 2.51 -0.36
CA LYS A 320 -17.53 2.52 1.05
C LYS A 320 -16.92 3.66 1.85
N GLY A 321 -15.63 3.93 1.65
CA GLY A 321 -15.00 5.11 2.25
C GLY A 321 -15.69 6.39 1.83
N LEU A 322 -15.99 6.55 0.53
CA LEU A 322 -16.70 7.72 0.02
C LEU A 322 -18.09 7.86 0.65
N GLU A 323 -18.83 6.76 0.82
CA GLU A 323 -20.11 6.76 1.52
C GLU A 323 -19.97 7.25 2.97
N GLU A 324 -19.00 6.71 3.73
CA GLU A 324 -18.73 7.15 5.11
C GLU A 324 -18.39 8.64 5.16
N LEU A 325 -17.51 9.11 4.27
CA LEU A 325 -17.13 10.51 4.16
C LEU A 325 -18.35 11.40 3.95
N MET A 326 -19.22 11.05 3.00
CA MET A 326 -20.43 11.81 2.68
C MET A 326 -21.44 11.83 3.84
N LEU A 327 -21.55 10.74 4.59
CA LEU A 327 -22.44 10.66 5.77
C LEU A 327 -21.91 11.45 6.97
N GLY A 328 -20.58 11.61 7.09
CA GLY A 328 -19.95 12.35 8.17
C GLY A 328 -19.98 13.87 8.03
N ILE A 329 -20.36 14.42 6.87
CA ILE A 329 -20.46 15.87 6.64
C ILE A 329 -21.74 16.42 7.31
N LYS A 330 -21.59 17.30 8.31
CA LYS A 330 -22.70 17.91 9.08
C LYS A 330 -23.18 19.22 8.45
N GLU A 331 -24.47 19.56 8.64
CA GLU A 331 -25.03 20.86 8.25
C GLU A 331 -24.32 22.01 8.97
N GLY A 332 -23.61 22.85 8.22
CA GLY A 332 -22.82 23.98 8.75
C GLY A 332 -21.40 24.07 8.18
N ASP A 333 -20.85 22.97 7.67
CA ASP A 333 -19.45 22.85 7.21
C ASP A 333 -19.16 23.52 5.83
N GLY A 334 -19.68 24.73 5.56
CA GLY A 334 -19.53 25.41 4.26
C GLY A 334 -20.48 24.87 3.17
N ILE A 335 -21.50 24.12 3.58
CA ILE A 335 -22.48 23.45 2.71
C ILE A 335 -23.23 24.41 1.76
N ARG A 336 -23.30 25.73 1.98
CA ARG A 336 -24.03 26.63 1.06
C ARG A 336 -23.38 26.74 -0.34
N LYS A 337 -22.04 26.69 -0.46
CA LYS A 337 -21.36 26.60 -1.79
C LYS A 337 -21.54 25.22 -2.41
N ILE A 338 -21.53 24.17 -1.59
CA ILE A 338 -21.64 22.76 -1.99
C ILE A 338 -23.07 22.38 -2.39
N GLN A 339 -24.09 22.92 -1.73
CA GLN A 339 -25.50 22.74 -2.07
C GLN A 339 -25.80 23.17 -3.51
N GLY A 340 -25.11 24.18 -4.04
CA GLY A 340 -25.22 24.57 -5.45
C GLY A 340 -24.69 23.52 -6.43
N LEU A 341 -23.56 22.86 -6.11
CA LEU A 341 -22.95 21.79 -6.92
C LEU A 341 -23.71 20.47 -6.79
N VAL A 342 -24.04 20.07 -5.56
CA VAL A 342 -24.79 18.85 -5.21
C VAL A 342 -26.22 18.90 -5.76
N ARG A 343 -26.87 20.07 -5.78
CA ARG A 343 -28.18 20.25 -6.44
C ARG A 343 -28.17 19.97 -7.94
N ARG A 344 -26.99 20.00 -8.60
CA ARG A 344 -26.89 19.83 -10.06
C ARG A 344 -26.31 18.47 -10.49
N HIS A 345 -25.48 17.78 -9.69
CA HIS A 345 -24.64 16.67 -10.23
C HIS A 345 -24.53 15.36 -9.41
N THR A 346 -25.02 15.22 -8.18
CA THR A 346 -24.63 14.06 -7.31
C THR A 346 -25.46 12.79 -7.42
N VAL A 347 -26.55 12.75 -8.19
CA VAL A 347 -27.34 11.51 -8.31
C VAL A 347 -26.88 10.66 -9.50
N LYS A 348 -26.51 11.26 -10.63
CA LYS A 348 -26.14 10.52 -11.86
C LYS A 348 -24.84 9.68 -11.77
N PRO A 349 -23.75 10.11 -11.13
CA PRO A 349 -22.48 9.37 -11.11
C PRO A 349 -22.58 8.04 -10.37
N TRP A 350 -23.21 8.03 -9.19
CA TRP A 350 -23.38 6.81 -8.38
C TRP A 350 -24.22 5.73 -9.07
N TRP A 351 -25.24 6.10 -9.84
CA TRP A 351 -26.02 5.13 -10.61
C TRP A 351 -25.30 4.65 -11.86
N ARG A 352 -24.42 5.47 -12.46
CA ARG A 352 -23.54 5.05 -13.55
C ARG A 352 -22.53 4.02 -13.05
N ILE A 353 -21.95 4.21 -11.87
CA ILE A 353 -21.02 3.25 -11.25
C ILE A 353 -21.71 1.93 -10.91
N VAL A 354 -22.91 1.95 -10.33
CA VAL A 354 -23.68 0.71 -10.06
C VAL A 354 -24.05 -0.02 -11.34
N ARG A 355 -24.52 0.70 -12.38
CA ARG A 355 -24.82 0.11 -13.69
C ARG A 355 -23.58 -0.40 -14.42
N ALA A 356 -22.45 0.29 -14.30
CA ALA A 356 -21.16 -0.14 -14.82
C ALA A 356 -20.71 -1.46 -14.20
N MET A 357 -20.82 -1.58 -12.88
CA MET A 357 -20.48 -2.79 -12.14
C MET A 357 -21.40 -3.96 -12.52
N GLU A 358 -22.70 -3.70 -12.69
CA GLU A 358 -23.68 -4.70 -13.19
C GLU A 358 -23.39 -5.13 -14.64
N LYS A 359 -22.93 -4.21 -15.51
CA LYS A 359 -22.57 -4.49 -16.91
C LYS A 359 -21.28 -5.29 -17.06
N HIS A 360 -20.36 -5.18 -16.09
CA HIS A 360 -19.08 -5.87 -16.06
C HIS A 360 -19.05 -7.09 -15.13
N ASP A 361 -20.22 -7.63 -14.78
CA ASP A 361 -20.41 -8.84 -13.97
C ASP A 361 -19.74 -8.78 -12.57
N ILE A 362 -19.55 -7.56 -12.06
CA ILE A 362 -19.04 -7.32 -10.71
C ILE A 362 -20.23 -7.43 -9.74
N GLN A 363 -20.45 -8.63 -9.19
CA GLN A 363 -21.55 -8.83 -8.23
C GLN A 363 -21.31 -8.05 -6.93
N LEU A 364 -22.10 -6.99 -6.75
CA LEU A 364 -22.13 -6.23 -5.50
C LEU A 364 -22.81 -7.03 -4.37
N PRO A 365 -22.17 -7.16 -3.20
CA PRO A 365 -22.80 -7.74 -2.02
C PRO A 365 -24.13 -7.05 -1.70
N SER A 366 -25.11 -7.80 -1.19
CA SER A 366 -26.46 -7.29 -0.86
C SER A 366 -26.42 -6.11 0.14
N SER A 367 -25.42 -6.10 1.02
CA SER A 367 -25.15 -5.01 1.97
C SER A 367 -24.81 -3.68 1.27
N VAL A 368 -24.13 -3.72 0.13
CA VAL A 368 -23.78 -2.55 -0.68
C VAL A 368 -25.01 -1.99 -1.36
N ARG A 369 -25.81 -2.86 -1.99
CA ARG A 369 -27.11 -2.50 -2.59
C ARG A 369 -28.04 -1.86 -1.56
N GLY A 370 -28.06 -2.38 -0.34
CA GLY A 370 -28.81 -1.80 0.78
C GLY A 370 -28.30 -0.42 1.23
N SER A 371 -26.98 -0.22 1.21
CA SER A 371 -26.35 1.04 1.61
C SER A 371 -26.57 2.14 0.55
N LEU A 372 -26.44 1.78 -0.74
CA LEU A 372 -26.82 2.62 -1.87
C LEU A 372 -28.30 3.06 -1.79
N ARG A 373 -29.20 2.15 -1.38
CA ARG A 373 -30.63 2.45 -1.14
C ARG A 373 -30.83 3.41 0.04
N ARG A 374 -30.01 3.33 1.08
CA ARG A 374 -30.04 4.27 2.23
C ARG A 374 -29.53 5.65 1.84
N CYS A 375 -28.40 5.75 1.14
CA CYS A 375 -27.91 7.00 0.56
C CYS A 375 -28.95 7.67 -0.35
N ARG A 376 -29.63 6.89 -1.21
CA ARG A 376 -30.78 7.34 -2.02
C ARG A 376 -31.88 7.97 -1.18
N ASN A 377 -32.27 7.31 -0.09
CA ASN A 377 -33.35 7.78 0.77
C ASN A 377 -32.94 9.02 1.59
N LEU A 378 -31.68 9.12 2.00
CA LEU A 378 -31.11 10.30 2.68
C LEU A 378 -31.07 11.53 1.77
N LEU A 379 -30.63 11.35 0.52
CA LEU A 379 -30.66 12.43 -0.48
C LEU A 379 -32.11 12.84 -0.81
N LYS A 380 -33.04 11.89 -0.99
CA LYS A 380 -34.46 12.22 -1.21
C LYS A 380 -35.08 12.98 -0.03
N ARG A 381 -34.80 12.57 1.21
CA ARG A 381 -35.32 13.22 2.43
C ARG A 381 -34.80 14.65 2.62
N ARG A 382 -33.59 14.96 2.11
CA ARG A 382 -32.98 16.30 2.18
C ARG A 382 -33.41 17.23 1.01
N GLY A 383 -34.49 16.89 0.30
CA GLY A 383 -35.07 17.75 -0.74
C GLY A 383 -34.32 17.75 -2.07
N TYR A 384 -33.42 16.80 -2.30
CA TYR A 384 -32.74 16.65 -3.59
C TYR A 384 -33.67 15.89 -4.57
N GLN A 385 -34.16 16.58 -5.61
CA GLN A 385 -34.96 15.94 -6.67
C GLN A 385 -34.08 15.07 -7.57
N VAL A 386 -34.57 13.87 -7.88
CA VAL A 386 -33.94 12.89 -8.77
C VAL A 386 -34.57 13.06 -10.16
N PRO A 387 -33.83 13.35 -11.23
CA PRO A 387 -34.39 13.31 -12.59
C PRO A 387 -34.83 11.87 -12.91
N SER A 388 -36.04 11.70 -13.46
CA SER A 388 -36.51 10.39 -13.91
C SER A 388 -35.64 9.88 -15.06
N ALA A 389 -35.34 8.58 -15.05
CA ALA A 389 -34.40 7.94 -15.97
C ALA A 389 -34.93 7.75 -17.41
N THR A 390 -35.78 8.66 -17.89
CA THR A 390 -36.49 8.55 -19.17
C THR A 390 -36.19 9.67 -20.17
N SER A 391 -35.20 10.53 -19.93
CA SER A 391 -34.69 11.42 -20.98
C SER A 391 -33.42 10.83 -21.57
N GLU A 392 -33.54 10.29 -22.78
CA GLU A 392 -32.46 9.88 -23.67
C GLU A 392 -31.32 10.91 -23.70
N TYR A 393 -30.09 10.45 -23.43
CA TYR A 393 -28.82 10.96 -23.94
C TYR A 393 -27.78 9.86 -23.84
#